data_AF-A0A931YMG6-F1
#
_entry.id   AF-A0A931YMG6-F1
#
_cell.length_a   1.000
_cell.length_b   1.000
_cell.length_c   1.000
_cell.angle_alpha   90.00
_cell.angle_beta   90.00
_cell.angle_gamma   90.00
#
_symmetry.space_group_name_H-M   'P 1'
#
loop_
_entity.id
_entity.type
_entity.pdbx_description
1 polymer ?
#
loop_
_entity_poly.entity_id
_entity_poly.type
_entity_poly.pdbx_seq_one_letter_code
_entity_poly.pdbx_strand_id
1 'polypeptide(L)'
;MQRSIPWRMYRGCFLRRRERALRGASPVGSTLLLALLILGGLVATSVVMGAIVVTRLRTIRLMDDRVLASYAAESGVEDLLYQVRKASNLTSITAERALDRGAVWQRTGRATVEELLVTVPRDAVEQLDLFDPSGALDQAVGIQALRLYVQRPDPSAWLEVTWVPWLASGAWAPSMGRALFGPSELESERRVDLLAHPIGGAAVAYRVRIRAIAGSLGTVRIRATSDRDGQQLVSFPARVQARSVGRRGNAQSALQVSFPARFPLAPIFDYVVFSECDLVKGDEVRCPQ
;
A
#
# COMPACT_ATOMS: atom_id res chain seq x y z
N MET A 1 48.19 7.39 -25.19
CA MET A 1 49.41 7.16 -24.38
C MET A 1 49.54 5.66 -24.11
N GLN A 2 50.27 4.97 -24.98
CA GLN A 2 50.72 3.59 -24.82
C GLN A 2 52.04 3.58 -24.05
N ARG A 3 52.21 2.64 -23.12
CA ARG A 3 53.53 2.24 -22.63
C ARG A 3 53.66 0.72 -22.64
N SER A 4 54.42 0.26 -23.62
CA SER A 4 54.98 -1.07 -23.78
C SER A 4 56.08 -1.33 -22.73
N ILE A 5 56.06 -2.50 -22.11
CA ILE A 5 57.15 -3.02 -21.25
C ILE A 5 57.84 -4.18 -21.99
N PRO A 6 59.18 -4.26 -21.97
CA PRO A 6 59.93 -5.14 -22.86
C PRO A 6 60.16 -6.53 -22.29
N TRP A 7 60.27 -7.48 -23.21
CA TRP A 7 60.70 -8.86 -22.98
C TRP A 7 62.21 -8.91 -22.73
N ARG A 8 62.64 -9.57 -21.64
CA ARG A 8 64.02 -10.02 -21.45
C ARG A 8 64.10 -11.54 -21.60
N MET A 9 64.87 -11.96 -22.60
CA MET A 9 65.43 -13.30 -22.76
C MET A 9 66.29 -13.69 -21.56
N TYR A 10 66.14 -14.93 -21.09
CA TYR A 10 67.27 -15.73 -20.59
C TYR A 10 67.23 -17.10 -21.25
N ARG A 11 68.21 -17.34 -22.13
CA ARG A 11 68.62 -18.67 -22.57
C ARG A 11 69.36 -19.34 -21.40
N GLY A 12 68.84 -20.46 -20.94
CA GLY A 12 69.48 -21.32 -19.94
C GLY A 12 69.50 -22.76 -20.45
N CYS A 13 70.56 -23.08 -21.18
CA CYS A 13 70.91 -24.40 -21.64
C CYS A 13 71.30 -25.26 -20.43
N PHE A 14 70.39 -26.06 -19.87
CA PHE A 14 70.75 -27.03 -18.82
C PHE A 14 69.86 -28.28 -18.90
N LEU A 15 70.53 -29.42 -19.10
CA LEU A 15 70.08 -30.78 -18.78
C LEU A 15 69.11 -31.48 -19.74
N ARG A 16 69.66 -31.67 -20.94
CA ARG A 16 69.52 -32.84 -21.81
C ARG A 16 69.99 -34.14 -21.12
N ARG A 17 69.29 -34.65 -20.08
CA ARG A 17 69.57 -36.00 -19.52
C ARG A 17 68.47 -36.55 -18.58
N ARG A 18 67.21 -36.64 -19.02
CA ARG A 18 66.18 -37.40 -18.26
C ARG A 18 65.07 -38.05 -19.10
N GLU A 19 65.38 -38.46 -20.34
CA GLU A 19 64.41 -39.10 -21.25
C GLU A 19 64.48 -40.63 -21.35
N ARG A 20 65.21 -41.33 -20.46
CA ARG A 20 65.35 -42.80 -20.55
C ARG A 20 64.93 -43.56 -19.28
N ALA A 21 63.81 -43.19 -18.67
CA ALA A 21 63.26 -43.93 -17.52
C ALA A 21 61.71 -44.09 -17.51
N LEU A 22 61.02 -43.90 -18.64
CA LEU A 22 59.57 -44.14 -18.74
C LEU A 22 59.18 -45.11 -19.88
N ARG A 23 60.13 -45.92 -20.38
CA ARG A 23 59.82 -47.01 -21.33
C ARG A 23 59.60 -48.32 -20.56
N GLY A 24 58.45 -48.39 -19.92
CA GLY A 24 57.99 -49.58 -19.19
C GLY A 24 56.53 -49.52 -18.73
N ALA A 25 55.81 -48.43 -18.99
CA ALA A 25 54.37 -48.36 -18.78
C ALA A 25 53.67 -48.83 -20.06
N SER A 26 52.93 -49.92 -19.98
CA SER A 26 52.14 -50.41 -21.11
C SER A 26 51.16 -49.30 -21.58
N PRO A 27 50.96 -49.11 -22.90
CA PRO A 27 50.06 -48.09 -23.46
C PRO A 27 48.59 -48.22 -23.00
N VAL A 28 48.26 -49.33 -22.35
CA VAL A 28 46.96 -49.64 -21.76
C VAL A 28 46.68 -48.82 -20.48
N GLY A 29 47.71 -48.42 -19.72
CA GLY A 29 47.50 -47.70 -18.45
C GLY A 29 47.04 -46.25 -18.62
N SER A 30 47.58 -45.53 -19.62
CA SER A 30 47.22 -44.13 -19.85
C SER A 30 45.83 -43.98 -20.51
N THR A 31 45.42 -44.94 -21.33
CA THR A 31 44.09 -44.93 -21.97
C THR A 31 42.98 -45.22 -20.96
N LEU A 32 43.23 -46.12 -20.00
CA LEU A 32 42.29 -46.42 -18.92
C LEU A 32 42.10 -45.21 -17.99
N LEU A 33 43.17 -44.50 -17.65
CA LEU A 33 43.09 -43.25 -16.87
C LEU A 33 42.29 -42.16 -17.61
N LEU A 34 42.51 -42.00 -18.92
CA LEU A 34 41.77 -41.02 -19.73
C LEU A 34 40.28 -41.37 -19.80
N ALA A 35 39.95 -42.64 -20.03
CA ALA A 35 38.56 -43.12 -20.07
C ALA A 35 37.86 -42.89 -18.72
N LEU A 36 38.55 -43.19 -17.61
CA LEU A 36 38.01 -42.99 -16.26
C LEU A 36 37.79 -41.51 -15.94
N LEU A 37 38.68 -40.63 -16.42
CA LEU A 37 38.54 -39.19 -16.25
C LEU A 37 37.36 -38.63 -17.05
N ILE A 38 37.19 -39.07 -18.29
CA ILE A 38 36.04 -38.68 -19.13
C ILE A 38 34.73 -39.17 -18.50
N LEU A 39 34.69 -40.43 -18.08
CA LEU A 39 33.49 -41.04 -17.48
C LEU A 39 33.16 -40.38 -16.12
N GLY A 40 34.18 -40.08 -15.32
CA GLY A 40 34.03 -39.31 -14.08
C GLY A 40 33.48 -37.90 -14.33
N GLY A 41 33.98 -37.20 -15.36
CA GLY A 41 33.47 -35.89 -15.77
C GLY A 41 32.00 -35.95 -16.19
N LEU A 42 31.62 -36.95 -17.00
CA LEU A 42 30.23 -37.18 -17.41
C LEU A 42 29.31 -37.43 -16.22
N VAL A 43 29.71 -38.29 -15.28
CA VAL A 43 28.92 -38.56 -14.08
C VAL A 43 28.79 -37.29 -13.22
N ALA A 44 29.87 -36.55 -12.99
CA ALA A 44 29.83 -35.30 -12.22
C ALA A 44 28.87 -34.27 -12.82
N THR A 45 28.93 -34.04 -14.14
CA THR A 45 28.01 -33.10 -14.83
C THR A 45 26.54 -33.53 -14.71
N SER A 46 26.26 -34.83 -14.82
CA SER A 46 24.90 -35.38 -14.69
C SER A 46 24.33 -35.17 -13.29
N VAL A 47 25.13 -35.37 -12.25
CA VAL A 47 24.72 -35.18 -10.84
C VAL A 47 24.42 -33.71 -10.58
N VAL A 48 25.27 -32.80 -11.08
CA VAL A 48 25.05 -31.36 -10.97
C VAL A 48 23.75 -30.95 -11.66
N MET A 49 23.50 -31.45 -12.87
CA MET A 49 22.26 -31.14 -13.60
C MET A 49 21.03 -31.67 -12.86
N GLY A 50 21.09 -32.89 -12.32
CA GLY A 50 20.02 -33.46 -11.49
C GLY A 50 19.71 -32.61 -10.26
N ALA A 51 20.74 -32.14 -9.55
CA ALA A 51 20.58 -31.28 -8.38
C ALA A 51 19.93 -29.92 -8.74
N ILE A 52 20.31 -29.34 -9.89
CA ILE A 52 19.71 -28.10 -10.41
C ILE A 52 18.22 -28.31 -10.70
N VAL A 53 17.85 -29.39 -11.40
CA VAL A 53 16.45 -29.68 -11.74
C VAL A 53 15.59 -29.84 -10.49
N VAL A 54 16.04 -30.61 -9.49
CA VAL A 54 15.30 -30.79 -8.23
C VAL A 54 15.11 -29.45 -7.50
N THR A 55 16.14 -28.62 -7.48
CA THR A 55 16.06 -27.29 -6.85
C THR A 55 15.05 -26.40 -7.58
N ARG A 56 15.08 -26.40 -8.92
CA ARG A 56 14.12 -25.64 -9.75
C ARG A 56 12.67 -26.10 -9.52
N LEU A 57 12.42 -27.41 -9.46
CA LEU A 57 11.08 -27.94 -9.18
C LEU A 57 10.55 -27.50 -7.80
N ARG A 58 11.42 -27.47 -6.78
CA ARG A 58 11.03 -26.94 -5.45
C ARG A 58 10.70 -25.45 -5.51
N THR A 59 11.50 -24.66 -6.23
CA THR A 59 11.24 -23.23 -6.42
C THR A 59 9.93 -22.99 -7.17
N ILE A 60 9.65 -23.75 -8.23
CA ILE A 60 8.39 -23.65 -9.00
C ILE A 60 7.21 -23.95 -8.08
N ARG A 61 7.25 -25.05 -7.32
CA ARG A 61 6.18 -25.40 -6.37
C ARG A 61 5.97 -24.33 -5.30
N LEU A 62 7.04 -23.75 -4.75
CA LEU A 62 6.94 -22.66 -3.78
C LEU A 62 6.35 -21.38 -4.41
N MET A 63 6.63 -21.11 -5.68
CA MET A 63 6.01 -19.99 -6.41
C MET A 63 4.52 -20.25 -6.64
N ASP A 64 4.13 -21.45 -7.05
CA ASP A 64 2.72 -21.82 -7.23
C ASP A 64 1.94 -21.69 -5.90
N ASP A 65 2.51 -22.19 -4.80
CA ASP A 65 1.92 -22.05 -3.47
C ASP A 65 1.78 -20.58 -3.05
N ARG A 66 2.75 -19.71 -3.40
CA ARG A 66 2.68 -18.27 -3.13
C ARG A 66 1.59 -17.56 -3.94
N VAL A 67 1.44 -17.90 -5.23
CA VAL A 67 0.39 -17.32 -6.08
C VAL A 67 -0.98 -17.70 -5.52
N LEU A 68 -1.19 -18.97 -5.16
CA LEU A 68 -2.43 -19.43 -4.56
C LEU A 68 -2.70 -18.79 -3.19
N ALA A 69 -1.66 -18.60 -2.37
CA ALA A 69 -1.78 -17.88 -1.09
C ALA A 69 -2.16 -16.40 -1.29
N SER A 70 -1.62 -15.72 -2.32
CA SER A 70 -2.02 -14.34 -2.65
C SER A 70 -3.47 -14.26 -3.10
N TYR A 71 -3.86 -15.13 -4.03
CA TYR A 71 -5.24 -15.22 -4.51
C TYR A 71 -6.23 -15.48 -3.38
N ALA A 72 -5.86 -16.35 -2.42
CA ALA A 72 -6.66 -16.58 -1.23
C ALA A 72 -6.77 -15.32 -0.37
N ALA A 73 -5.67 -14.61 -0.13
CA ALA A 73 -5.68 -13.36 0.63
C ALA A 73 -6.59 -12.32 -0.02
N GLU A 74 -6.46 -12.10 -1.33
CA GLU A 74 -7.31 -11.19 -2.12
C GLU A 74 -8.79 -11.58 -2.03
N SER A 75 -9.11 -12.86 -2.23
CA SER A 75 -10.48 -13.38 -2.11
C SER A 75 -11.10 -13.09 -0.74
N GLY A 76 -10.31 -13.20 0.33
CA GLY A 76 -10.77 -12.86 1.67
C GLY A 76 -11.00 -11.36 1.87
N VAL A 77 -10.22 -10.48 1.22
CA VAL A 77 -10.51 -9.03 1.24
C VAL A 77 -11.80 -8.73 0.49
N GLU A 78 -12.00 -9.32 -0.70
CA GLU A 78 -13.22 -9.15 -1.50
C GLU A 78 -14.48 -9.65 -0.76
N ASP A 79 -14.41 -10.80 -0.10
CA ASP A 79 -15.53 -11.29 0.70
C ASP A 79 -15.83 -10.35 1.88
N LEU A 80 -14.82 -9.74 2.51
CA LEU A 80 -15.05 -8.73 3.53
C LEU A 80 -15.67 -7.45 2.94
N LEU A 81 -15.16 -6.95 1.83
CA LEU A 81 -15.72 -5.79 1.13
C LEU A 81 -17.20 -6.00 0.79
N TYR A 82 -17.54 -7.17 0.27
CA TYR A 82 -18.92 -7.56 -0.01
C TYR A 82 -19.79 -7.54 1.25
N GLN A 83 -19.30 -8.12 2.35
CA GLN A 83 -20.04 -8.13 3.62
C GLN A 83 -20.19 -6.73 4.22
N VAL A 84 -19.15 -5.89 4.14
CA VAL A 84 -19.20 -4.48 4.56
C VAL A 84 -20.26 -3.73 3.75
N ARG A 85 -20.32 -3.96 2.44
CA ARG A 85 -21.33 -3.33 1.59
C ARG A 85 -22.76 -3.77 1.94
N LYS A 86 -22.93 -5.01 2.39
CA LYS A 86 -24.24 -5.59 2.72
C LYS A 86 -24.68 -5.30 4.17
N ALA A 87 -23.74 -5.23 5.10
CA ALA A 87 -24.00 -5.03 6.52
C ALA A 87 -24.07 -3.55 6.86
N SER A 88 -25.07 -3.17 7.66
CA SER A 88 -25.22 -1.80 8.17
C SER A 88 -24.37 -1.51 9.41
N ASN A 89 -23.81 -2.53 10.08
CA ASN A 89 -23.03 -2.36 11.31
C ASN A 89 -21.84 -3.33 11.33
N LEU A 90 -20.65 -2.82 11.66
CA LEU A 90 -19.37 -3.54 11.58
C LEU A 90 -18.62 -3.48 12.90
N THR A 91 -19.01 -4.30 13.86
CA THR A 91 -18.32 -4.37 15.16
C THR A 91 -17.05 -5.22 15.14
N SER A 92 -17.00 -6.27 14.30
CA SER A 92 -15.78 -6.98 13.86
C SER A 92 -16.25 -8.18 13.03
N ILE A 93 -15.77 -8.34 11.80
CA ILE A 93 -16.12 -9.50 10.97
C ILE A 93 -14.87 -10.35 10.78
N THR A 94 -14.85 -11.52 11.39
CA THR A 94 -13.82 -12.54 11.18
C THR A 94 -14.44 -13.72 10.47
N ALA A 95 -13.77 -14.22 9.43
CA ALA A 95 -14.18 -15.44 8.75
C ALA A 95 -12.96 -16.18 8.22
N GLU A 96 -13.12 -17.49 8.05
CA GLU A 96 -12.14 -18.36 7.43
C GLU A 96 -12.83 -19.21 6.39
N ARG A 97 -12.19 -19.40 5.24
CA ARG A 97 -12.72 -20.27 4.19
C ARG A 97 -11.61 -20.97 3.44
N ALA A 98 -11.82 -22.26 3.19
CA ALA A 98 -11.03 -23.01 2.24
C ALA A 98 -11.51 -22.72 0.82
N LEU A 99 -10.55 -22.51 -0.08
CA LEU A 99 -10.74 -22.47 -1.52
C LEU A 99 -10.35 -23.82 -2.11
N ASP A 100 -10.64 -23.98 -3.40
CA ASP A 100 -10.19 -25.13 -4.17
C ASP A 100 -8.67 -25.29 -4.11
N ARG A 101 -8.22 -26.53 -4.31
CA ARG A 101 -6.81 -26.91 -4.22
C ARG A 101 -6.21 -26.55 -2.86
N GLY A 102 -6.97 -26.61 -1.77
CA GLY A 102 -6.49 -26.54 -0.39
C GLY A 102 -5.72 -25.26 -0.03
N ALA A 103 -6.04 -24.14 -0.68
CA ALA A 103 -5.69 -22.81 -0.19
C ALA A 103 -6.74 -22.38 0.84
N VAL A 104 -6.34 -21.64 1.86
CA VAL A 104 -7.25 -21.15 2.91
C VAL A 104 -7.01 -19.67 3.09
N TRP A 105 -8.06 -18.88 3.29
CA TRP A 105 -7.92 -17.52 3.75
C TRP A 105 -8.60 -17.31 5.09
N GLN A 106 -8.01 -16.43 5.89
CA GLN A 106 -8.56 -15.92 7.13
C GLN A 106 -8.62 -14.41 7.02
N ARG A 107 -9.81 -13.83 7.20
CA ARG A 107 -10.03 -12.39 7.12
C ARG A 107 -10.52 -11.83 8.45
N THR A 108 -10.15 -10.58 8.70
CA THR A 108 -10.56 -9.78 9.86
C THR A 108 -10.88 -8.38 9.37
N GLY A 109 -12.09 -7.90 9.66
CA GLY A 109 -12.52 -6.53 9.40
C GLY A 109 -12.73 -5.78 10.70
N ARG A 110 -12.15 -4.59 10.82
CA ARG A 110 -12.29 -3.71 11.99
C ARG A 110 -12.72 -2.31 11.55
N ALA A 111 -13.71 -1.75 12.24
CA ALA A 111 -14.14 -0.35 12.08
C ALA A 111 -13.35 0.63 12.96
N THR A 112 -12.29 0.15 13.63
CA THR A 112 -11.44 0.95 14.51
C THR A 112 -10.13 1.29 13.78
N VAL A 113 -10.15 2.36 12.99
CA VAL A 113 -8.95 2.87 12.28
C VAL A 113 -8.47 4.14 12.97
N GLU A 114 -7.39 4.09 13.74
CA GLU A 114 -6.84 5.28 14.43
C GLU A 114 -5.90 6.10 13.56
N GLU A 115 -5.31 5.47 12.55
CA GLU A 115 -4.36 6.10 11.63
C GLU A 115 -4.76 5.81 10.18
N LEU A 116 -4.85 6.88 9.39
CA LEU A 116 -5.14 6.81 7.98
C LEU A 116 -3.91 7.26 7.18
N LEU A 117 -3.52 6.45 6.21
CA LEU A 117 -2.49 6.77 5.23
C LEU A 117 -3.17 7.04 3.90
N VAL A 118 -3.04 8.27 3.40
CA VAL A 118 -3.65 8.70 2.15
C VAL A 118 -2.57 9.22 1.23
N THR A 119 -2.53 8.77 -0.01
CA THR A 119 -1.66 9.36 -1.03
C THR A 119 -2.41 10.49 -1.72
N VAL A 120 -1.89 11.72 -1.65
CA VAL A 120 -2.52 12.90 -2.26
C VAL A 120 -1.61 13.44 -3.37
N PRO A 121 -1.85 13.04 -4.64
CA PRO A 121 -1.14 13.58 -5.80
C PRO A 121 -1.33 15.10 -5.94
N ARG A 122 -0.53 15.72 -6.79
CA ARG A 122 -0.68 17.14 -7.15
C ARG A 122 -2.10 17.41 -7.67
N ASP A 123 -2.69 18.51 -7.19
CA ASP A 123 -4.03 18.98 -7.56
C ASP A 123 -5.16 17.98 -7.22
N ALA A 124 -4.85 16.89 -6.49
CA ALA A 124 -5.83 15.93 -6.03
C ALA A 124 -6.44 16.37 -4.70
N VAL A 125 -7.66 15.89 -4.47
CA VAL A 125 -8.48 16.19 -3.32
C VAL A 125 -8.92 14.89 -2.68
N GLU A 126 -8.71 14.78 -1.38
CA GLU A 126 -9.11 13.62 -0.58
C GLU A 126 -10.11 14.04 0.49
N GLN A 127 -11.25 13.36 0.52
CA GLN A 127 -12.32 13.62 1.49
C GLN A 127 -12.29 12.60 2.62
N LEU A 128 -12.49 13.11 3.82
CA LEU A 128 -12.56 12.33 5.05
C LEU A 128 -13.80 12.74 5.84
N ASP A 129 -14.73 11.80 5.96
CA ASP A 129 -15.88 11.93 6.87
C ASP A 129 -15.44 11.50 8.28
N LEU A 130 -15.56 12.40 9.26
CA LEU A 130 -15.22 12.16 10.67
C LEU A 130 -16.44 11.68 11.49
N PHE A 131 -17.46 11.16 10.80
CA PHE A 131 -18.70 10.65 11.37
C PHE A 131 -19.18 9.44 10.57
N ASP A 132 -19.99 8.58 11.16
CA ASP A 132 -20.68 7.52 10.42
C ASP A 132 -21.86 8.15 9.65
N PRO A 133 -21.86 8.17 8.30
CA PRO A 133 -22.96 8.73 7.51
C PRO A 133 -24.27 7.94 7.63
N SER A 134 -24.25 6.78 8.28
CA SER A 134 -25.42 5.93 8.50
C SER A 134 -25.87 5.82 9.95
N GLY A 135 -25.03 6.31 10.87
CA GLY A 135 -25.37 6.42 12.28
C GLY A 135 -26.33 7.58 12.52
N ALA A 136 -26.95 7.57 13.69
CA ALA A 136 -27.67 8.74 14.16
C ALA A 136 -26.67 9.89 14.43
N LEU A 137 -27.09 11.12 14.12
CA LEU A 137 -26.23 12.31 14.17
C LEU A 137 -25.65 12.58 15.56
N ASP A 138 -26.31 12.10 16.61
CA ASP A 138 -25.91 12.18 18.02
C ASP A 138 -24.76 11.23 18.39
N GLN A 139 -24.38 10.29 17.52
CA GLN A 139 -23.28 9.34 17.77
C GLN A 139 -21.90 9.82 17.30
N ALA A 140 -21.74 11.10 17.02
CA ALA A 140 -20.46 11.58 16.54
C ALA A 140 -19.34 11.37 17.58
N VAL A 141 -18.19 10.93 17.08
CA VAL A 141 -17.07 10.37 17.84
C VAL A 141 -16.30 11.43 18.67
N GLY A 142 -16.81 12.66 18.73
CA GLY A 142 -16.22 13.74 19.52
C GLY A 142 -14.84 14.15 19.03
N ILE A 143 -14.55 14.01 17.73
CA ILE A 143 -13.26 14.38 17.13
C ILE A 143 -13.14 15.90 17.11
N GLN A 144 -12.11 16.43 17.78
CA GLN A 144 -11.90 17.87 17.95
C GLN A 144 -10.70 18.38 17.14
N ALA A 145 -9.73 17.53 16.85
CA ALA A 145 -8.56 17.92 16.06
C ALA A 145 -8.04 16.78 15.18
N LEU A 146 -7.28 17.16 14.16
CA LEU A 146 -6.52 16.25 13.30
C LEU A 146 -5.02 16.52 13.42
N ARG A 147 -4.23 15.45 13.45
CA ARG A 147 -2.76 15.49 13.31
C ARG A 147 -2.40 14.96 11.94
N LEU A 148 -1.61 15.75 11.21
CA LEU A 148 -1.24 15.54 9.82
C LEU A 148 0.28 15.48 9.71
N TYR A 149 0.81 14.43 9.13
CA TYR A 149 2.23 14.29 8.87
C TYR A 149 2.44 13.85 7.42
N VAL A 150 3.18 14.64 6.65
CA VAL A 150 3.43 14.36 5.23
C VAL A 150 4.76 13.63 5.09
N GLN A 151 4.74 12.41 4.57
CA GLN A 151 5.95 11.62 4.35
C GLN A 151 6.62 12.06 3.05
N ARG A 152 7.74 12.79 3.18
CA ARG A 152 8.55 13.28 2.05
C ARG A 152 7.73 14.16 1.10
N PRO A 153 7.28 15.35 1.55
CA PRO A 153 6.59 16.31 0.68
C PRO A 153 7.50 16.74 -0.46
N ASP A 154 6.91 17.06 -1.62
CA ASP A 154 7.59 17.83 -2.66
C ASP A 154 7.98 19.21 -2.09
N PRO A 155 9.20 19.73 -2.33
CA PRO A 155 9.62 21.05 -1.84
C PRO A 155 8.74 22.21 -2.32
N SER A 156 7.91 21.99 -3.35
CA SER A 156 6.94 22.95 -3.86
C SER A 156 5.50 22.71 -3.38
N ALA A 157 5.24 21.63 -2.63
CA ALA A 157 3.89 21.27 -2.22
C ALA A 157 3.37 22.14 -1.08
N TRP A 158 2.12 22.53 -1.22
CA TRP A 158 1.31 23.18 -0.22
C TRP A 158 0.16 22.24 0.16
N LEU A 159 -0.18 22.20 1.44
CA LEU A 159 -1.32 21.42 1.92
C LEU A 159 -2.44 22.38 2.32
N GLU A 160 -3.59 22.26 1.67
CA GLU A 160 -4.82 22.89 2.12
C GLU A 160 -5.70 21.88 2.83
N VAL A 161 -6.12 22.23 4.05
CA VAL A 161 -7.12 21.49 4.82
C VAL A 161 -8.33 22.37 4.98
N THR A 162 -9.47 21.85 4.55
CA THR A 162 -10.77 22.52 4.64
C THR A 162 -11.71 21.63 5.41
N TRP A 163 -12.52 22.19 6.30
CA TRP A 163 -13.50 21.40 7.05
C TRP A 163 -14.83 22.10 7.13
N VAL A 164 -15.89 21.31 7.01
CA VAL A 164 -17.28 21.77 7.13
C VAL A 164 -17.90 21.07 8.33
N PRO A 165 -18.39 21.83 9.32
CA PRO A 165 -19.11 21.28 10.46
C PRO A 165 -20.53 20.86 10.06
N TRP A 166 -20.95 19.70 10.54
CA TRP A 166 -22.34 19.27 10.54
C TRP A 166 -22.98 19.64 11.88
N LEU A 167 -23.99 20.50 11.85
CA LEU A 167 -24.66 21.02 13.04
C LEU A 167 -25.68 20.03 13.59
N ALA A 168 -25.93 20.09 14.89
CA ALA A 168 -26.95 19.26 15.56
C ALA A 168 -28.36 19.39 14.93
N SER A 169 -28.63 20.50 14.23
CA SER A 169 -29.89 20.72 13.50
C SER A 169 -30.08 19.83 12.27
N GLY A 170 -29.08 19.03 11.89
CA GLY A 170 -29.15 18.21 10.67
C GLY A 170 -28.69 18.95 9.40
N ALA A 171 -28.18 20.17 9.53
CA ALA A 171 -27.70 20.98 8.42
C ALA A 171 -26.18 21.16 8.47
N TRP A 172 -25.55 21.32 7.30
CA TRP A 172 -24.18 21.80 7.23
C TRP A 172 -24.10 23.26 7.70
N ALA A 173 -23.03 23.60 8.41
CA ALA A 173 -22.80 24.99 8.78
C ALA A 173 -22.58 25.84 7.50
N PRO A 174 -23.06 27.10 7.49
CA PRO A 174 -22.90 27.99 6.35
C PRO A 174 -21.46 28.50 6.19
N SER A 175 -20.59 28.24 7.15
CA SER A 175 -19.18 28.61 7.12
C SER A 175 -18.29 27.36 7.20
N MET A 176 -17.14 27.44 6.55
CA MET A 176 -16.13 26.39 6.55
C MET A 176 -14.84 26.92 7.17
N GLY A 177 -14.14 26.05 7.90
CA GLY A 177 -12.79 26.33 8.36
C GLY A 177 -11.76 25.98 7.28
N ARG A 178 -10.64 26.69 7.28
CA ARG A 178 -9.53 26.48 6.35
C ARG A 178 -8.20 26.68 7.04
N ALA A 179 -7.27 25.77 6.80
CA ALA A 179 -5.87 25.87 7.18
C ALA A 179 -5.00 25.60 5.95
N LEU A 180 -3.94 26.39 5.78
CA LEU A 180 -3.00 26.26 4.69
C LEU A 180 -1.61 26.10 5.30
N PHE A 181 -0.88 25.06 4.87
CA PHE A 181 0.47 24.78 5.33
C PHE A 181 1.45 24.85 4.16
N GLY A 182 2.47 25.69 4.31
CA GLY A 182 3.52 25.85 3.31
C GLY A 182 4.57 24.73 3.36
N PRO A 183 5.49 24.65 2.37
CA PRO A 183 6.46 23.57 2.26
C PRO A 183 7.31 23.36 3.52
N SER A 184 7.81 24.44 4.13
CA SER A 184 8.61 24.39 5.37
C SER A 184 7.82 23.86 6.56
N GLU A 185 6.49 23.95 6.51
CA GLU A 185 5.63 23.46 7.58
C GLU A 185 5.34 21.96 7.46
N LEU A 186 5.40 21.40 6.25
CA LEU A 186 5.12 19.98 5.98
C LEU A 186 6.19 19.02 6.49
N GLU A 187 7.38 19.54 6.85
CA GLU A 187 8.47 18.75 7.41
C GLU A 187 8.19 18.24 8.84
N SER A 188 7.26 18.88 9.55
CA SER A 188 6.84 18.49 10.89
C SER A 188 5.37 18.12 10.93
N GLU A 189 4.97 17.40 11.99
CA GLU A 189 3.56 17.08 12.20
C GLU A 189 2.77 18.36 12.51
N ARG A 190 1.68 18.55 11.76
CA ARG A 190 0.80 19.70 11.87
C ARG A 190 -0.50 19.31 12.52
N ARG A 191 -1.07 20.27 13.25
CA ARG A 191 -2.34 20.10 13.93
C ARG A 191 -3.37 21.05 13.34
N VAL A 192 -4.56 20.51 13.08
CA VAL A 192 -5.73 21.27 12.66
C VAL A 192 -6.77 21.18 13.78
N ASP A 193 -7.04 22.30 14.43
CA ASP A 193 -8.10 22.41 15.43
C ASP A 193 -9.44 22.67 14.72
N LEU A 194 -10.35 21.69 14.78
CA LEU A 194 -11.63 21.77 14.09
C LEU A 194 -12.61 22.73 14.82
N LEU A 195 -12.39 22.95 16.13
CA LEU A 195 -13.21 23.81 16.97
C LEU A 195 -12.79 25.28 16.95
N ALA A 196 -11.61 25.59 16.43
CA ALA A 196 -11.12 26.97 16.35
C ALA A 196 -11.96 27.85 15.41
N HIS A 197 -12.72 27.24 14.49
CA HIS A 197 -13.59 27.97 13.57
C HIS A 197 -14.92 28.31 14.25
N PRO A 198 -15.30 29.61 14.35
CA PRO A 198 -16.54 30.02 14.99
C PRO A 198 -17.74 29.50 14.18
N ILE A 199 -18.45 28.58 14.79
CA ILE A 199 -19.69 28.00 14.29
C ILE A 199 -20.84 28.56 15.12
N GLY A 200 -21.91 29.02 14.46
CA GLY A 200 -23.10 29.58 15.11
C GLY A 200 -23.96 28.55 15.86
N GLY A 201 -23.36 27.47 16.39
CA GLY A 201 -24.03 26.36 17.05
C GLY A 201 -23.04 25.25 17.44
N ALA A 202 -23.52 24.23 18.17
CA ALA A 202 -22.71 23.05 18.49
C ALA A 202 -22.59 22.14 17.25
N ALA A 203 -21.38 22.04 16.69
CA ALA A 203 -21.08 21.03 15.69
C ALA A 203 -21.00 19.67 16.34
N VAL A 204 -21.61 18.69 15.70
CA VAL A 204 -21.63 17.31 16.17
C VAL A 204 -20.62 16.50 15.36
N ALA A 205 -20.54 16.73 14.05
CA ALA A 205 -19.65 16.01 13.15
C ALA A 205 -18.89 16.95 12.20
N TYR A 206 -17.87 16.42 11.54
CA TYR A 206 -17.06 17.17 10.57
C TYR A 206 -16.82 16.35 9.31
N ARG A 207 -16.84 17.04 8.17
CA ARG A 207 -16.26 16.56 6.92
C ARG A 207 -15.01 17.37 6.62
N VAL A 208 -13.91 16.67 6.38
CA VAL A 208 -12.61 17.27 6.12
C VAL A 208 -12.17 16.95 4.71
N ARG A 209 -11.58 17.92 4.04
CA ARG A 209 -11.05 17.83 2.69
C ARG A 209 -9.59 18.29 2.71
N ILE A 210 -8.73 17.42 2.19
CA ILE A 210 -7.29 17.59 2.11
C ILE A 210 -6.94 17.75 0.64
N ARG A 211 -6.25 18.84 0.29
CA ARG A 211 -5.87 19.15 -1.09
C ARG A 211 -4.38 19.45 -1.18
N ALA A 212 -3.72 18.86 -2.17
CA ALA A 212 -2.37 19.22 -2.55
C ALA A 212 -2.41 20.40 -3.53
N ILE A 213 -1.68 21.48 -3.22
CA ILE A 213 -1.56 22.68 -4.05
C ILE A 213 -0.10 22.80 -4.50
N ALA A 214 0.12 23.18 -5.76
CA ALA A 214 1.42 23.47 -6.37
C ALA A 214 2.44 22.32 -6.45
N GLY A 215 2.24 21.21 -5.74
CA GLY A 215 3.09 20.02 -5.77
C GLY A 215 2.36 18.78 -5.24
N SER A 216 3.03 17.62 -5.26
CA SER A 216 2.47 16.38 -4.70
C SER A 216 2.79 16.25 -3.22
N LEU A 217 1.81 15.86 -2.39
CA LEU A 217 2.05 15.60 -0.97
C LEU A 217 2.62 14.20 -0.71
N GLY A 218 2.56 13.28 -1.69
CA GLY A 218 2.93 11.89 -1.43
C GLY A 218 1.98 11.26 -0.41
N THR A 219 2.53 10.57 0.60
CA THR A 219 1.71 9.89 1.63
C THR A 219 1.51 10.77 2.86
N VAL A 220 0.27 11.15 3.12
CA VAL A 220 -0.17 11.89 4.31
C VAL A 220 -0.66 10.90 5.36
N ARG A 221 -0.07 10.96 6.55
CA ARG A 221 -0.48 10.24 7.75
C ARG A 221 -1.40 11.13 8.58
N ILE A 222 -2.62 10.67 8.81
CA ILE A 222 -3.70 11.40 9.46
C ILE A 222 -4.12 10.65 10.71
N ARG A 223 -4.20 11.34 11.85
CA ARG A 223 -4.72 10.81 13.11
C ARG A 223 -5.78 11.77 13.67
N ALA A 224 -6.88 11.23 14.18
CA ALA A 224 -7.93 12.01 14.83
C ALA A 224 -7.75 12.00 16.35
N THR A 225 -8.10 13.11 17.01
CA THR A 225 -8.03 13.23 18.47
C THR A 225 -9.31 13.81 19.06
N SER A 226 -9.71 13.31 20.23
CA SER A 226 -10.91 13.78 20.96
C SER A 226 -10.65 15.03 21.79
N ASP A 227 -9.39 15.37 22.03
CA ASP A 227 -8.99 16.49 22.86
C ASP A 227 -8.36 17.61 22.03
N ARG A 228 -8.49 18.83 22.56
CA ARG A 228 -7.78 20.02 22.08
C ARG A 228 -6.29 20.03 22.45
N ASP A 229 -5.69 18.98 22.98
CA ASP A 229 -4.24 18.90 23.14
C ASP A 229 -3.61 17.89 22.17
N GLY A 230 -4.46 17.10 21.49
CA GLY A 230 -4.04 16.13 20.48
C GLY A 230 -3.41 14.87 21.05
N GLN A 231 -3.64 14.56 22.33
CA GLN A 231 -3.03 13.43 23.03
C GLN A 231 -3.89 12.17 22.94
N GLN A 232 -5.22 12.29 22.97
CA GLN A 232 -6.12 11.16 22.97
C GLN A 232 -6.52 10.81 21.55
N LEU A 233 -5.93 9.75 21.01
CA LEU A 233 -6.26 9.23 19.68
C LEU A 233 -7.66 8.62 19.66
N VAL A 234 -8.35 8.79 18.53
CA VAL A 234 -9.69 8.25 18.31
C VAL A 234 -9.77 7.63 16.91
N SER A 235 -10.57 6.56 16.78
CA SER A 235 -10.80 5.89 15.51
C SER A 235 -11.69 6.71 14.56
N PHE A 236 -11.39 6.66 13.26
CA PHE A 236 -12.24 7.18 12.19
C PHE A 236 -13.51 6.33 12.03
N PRO A 237 -14.71 6.85 12.35
CA PRO A 237 -15.95 6.07 12.30
C PRO A 237 -16.37 5.65 10.88
N ALA A 238 -16.00 6.43 9.86
CA ALA A 238 -16.37 6.17 8.47
C ALA A 238 -15.43 5.23 7.72
N ARG A 239 -14.47 4.58 8.39
CA ARG A 239 -13.41 3.79 7.74
C ARG A 239 -13.39 2.37 8.27
N VAL A 240 -13.18 1.43 7.35
CA VAL A 240 -13.06 0.01 7.67
C VAL A 240 -11.70 -0.46 7.19
N GLN A 241 -10.98 -1.14 8.07
CA GLN A 241 -9.75 -1.81 7.74
C GLN A 241 -10.02 -3.30 7.56
N ALA A 242 -9.76 -3.79 6.36
CA ALA A 242 -9.76 -5.19 6.02
C ALA A 242 -8.33 -5.73 6.09
N ARG A 243 -8.16 -6.85 6.78
CA ARG A 243 -6.94 -7.64 6.72
C ARG A 243 -7.30 -9.07 6.37
N SER A 244 -6.65 -9.64 5.37
CA SER A 244 -6.81 -11.02 4.96
C SER A 244 -5.45 -11.71 4.87
N VAL A 245 -5.39 -12.95 5.33
CA VAL A 245 -4.20 -13.79 5.29
C VAL A 245 -4.55 -15.06 4.53
N GLY A 246 -3.94 -15.22 3.36
CA GLY A 246 -4.05 -16.44 2.57
C GLY A 246 -2.88 -17.39 2.85
N ARG A 247 -3.16 -18.69 2.88
CA ARG A 247 -2.19 -19.76 3.17
C ARG A 247 -2.35 -20.91 2.19
N ARG A 248 -1.22 -21.44 1.73
CA ARG A 248 -1.16 -22.66 0.91
C ARG A 248 0.19 -23.35 1.15
N GLY A 249 0.15 -24.60 1.65
CA GLY A 249 1.38 -25.30 2.01
C GLY A 249 2.21 -24.50 3.02
N ASN A 250 3.45 -24.18 2.66
CA ASN A 250 4.35 -23.34 3.48
C ASN A 250 4.35 -21.86 3.07
N ALA A 251 3.53 -21.46 2.09
CA ALA A 251 3.41 -20.09 1.64
C ALA A 251 2.27 -19.37 2.37
N GLN A 252 2.53 -18.12 2.74
CA GLN A 252 1.55 -17.22 3.34
C GLN A 252 1.65 -15.85 2.66
N SER A 253 0.51 -15.25 2.35
CA SER A 253 0.40 -13.87 1.89
C SER A 253 -0.57 -13.13 2.79
N ALA A 254 -0.29 -11.86 3.10
CA ALA A 254 -1.16 -11.02 3.91
C ALA A 254 -1.41 -9.72 3.16
N LEU A 255 -2.68 -9.35 3.05
CA LEU A 255 -3.14 -8.12 2.43
C LEU A 255 -3.92 -7.31 3.46
N GLN A 256 -3.66 -6.01 3.52
CA GLN A 256 -4.36 -5.08 4.38
C GLN A 256 -4.79 -3.87 3.57
N VAL A 257 -6.07 -3.54 3.63
CA VAL A 257 -6.70 -2.47 2.84
C VAL A 257 -7.58 -1.65 3.76
N SER A 258 -7.58 -0.34 3.57
CA SER A 258 -8.47 0.59 4.28
C SER A 258 -9.36 1.28 3.28
N PHE A 259 -10.66 1.28 3.51
CA PHE A 259 -11.65 1.86 2.61
C PHE A 259 -12.75 2.56 3.41
N PRO A 260 -13.45 3.55 2.82
CA PRO A 260 -14.60 4.16 3.47
C PRO A 260 -15.73 3.13 3.60
N ALA A 261 -16.42 3.12 4.76
CA ALA A 261 -17.54 2.21 5.02
C ALA A 261 -18.67 2.39 4.00
N ARG A 262 -18.81 3.60 3.47
CA ARG A 262 -19.69 3.92 2.34
C ARG A 262 -18.94 4.79 1.35
N PHE A 263 -19.12 4.51 0.07
CA PHE A 263 -18.66 5.43 -0.96
C PHE A 263 -19.50 6.72 -0.87
N PRO A 264 -18.87 7.90 -0.88
CA PRO A 264 -19.61 9.15 -0.92
C PRO A 264 -20.47 9.15 -2.20
N LEU A 265 -21.81 9.25 -2.03
CA LEU A 265 -22.80 9.16 -3.13
C LEU A 265 -22.57 10.23 -4.21
N ALA A 266 -21.90 11.32 -3.83
CA ALA A 266 -21.08 12.09 -4.74
C ALA A 266 -19.94 12.72 -3.91
N PRO A 267 -18.72 12.85 -4.46
CA PRO A 267 -17.60 13.58 -3.84
C PRO A 267 -17.85 15.10 -3.86
N ILE A 268 -19.04 15.49 -3.40
CA ILE A 268 -20.00 16.44 -3.97
C ILE A 268 -19.37 17.82 -4.29
N PHE A 269 -19.02 17.99 -5.57
CA PHE A 269 -18.83 19.25 -6.30
C PHE A 269 -17.58 20.12 -6.00
N ASP A 270 -16.68 20.25 -6.99
CA ASP A 270 -15.74 21.39 -7.08
C ASP A 270 -16.49 22.73 -7.32
N TYR A 271 -17.73 22.65 -7.82
CA TYR A 271 -18.66 23.76 -8.07
C TYR A 271 -20.11 23.23 -8.06
N VAL A 272 -20.95 23.82 -7.21
CA VAL A 272 -22.42 23.67 -7.29
C VAL A 272 -22.94 24.88 -8.06
N VAL A 273 -23.50 24.66 -9.25
CA VAL A 273 -24.21 25.73 -9.96
C VAL A 273 -25.61 25.79 -9.38
N PHE A 274 -25.85 26.80 -8.56
CA PHE A 274 -27.21 27.17 -8.17
C PHE A 274 -27.78 28.02 -9.29
N SER A 275 -28.85 27.51 -9.90
CA SER A 275 -29.69 28.28 -10.81
C SER A 275 -30.90 28.75 -10.01
N GLU A 276 -31.23 30.04 -10.08
CA GLU A 276 -32.47 30.59 -9.50
C GLU A 276 -33.72 30.12 -10.24
N CYS A 277 -33.53 29.49 -11.41
CA CYS A 277 -34.61 29.03 -12.30
C CYS A 277 -34.47 27.53 -12.58
N ASP A 278 -35.57 26.86 -12.92
CA ASP A 278 -35.54 25.44 -13.27
C ASP A 278 -34.65 25.20 -14.49
N LEU A 279 -33.64 24.32 -14.35
CA LEU A 279 -32.79 23.88 -15.45
C LEU A 279 -33.54 22.82 -16.28
N VAL A 280 -34.50 23.26 -17.10
CA VAL A 280 -35.21 22.37 -18.03
C VAL A 280 -34.41 22.23 -19.32
N LYS A 281 -34.06 20.99 -19.70
CA LYS A 281 -33.31 20.73 -20.93
C LYS A 281 -34.24 20.79 -22.14
N GLY A 282 -34.21 21.92 -22.84
CA GLY A 282 -34.88 22.09 -24.15
C GLY A 282 -36.03 23.09 -24.19
N ASP A 283 -36.40 23.69 -23.05
CA ASP A 283 -37.45 24.72 -22.97
C ASP A 283 -36.90 26.08 -22.51
N GLU A 284 -37.66 27.13 -22.76
CA GLU A 284 -37.37 28.51 -22.34
C GLU A 284 -37.27 28.61 -20.80
N VAL A 285 -36.17 29.18 -20.29
CA VAL A 285 -35.93 29.35 -18.85
C VAL A 285 -36.98 30.30 -18.27
N ARG A 286 -37.85 29.79 -17.38
CA ARG A 286 -38.83 30.60 -16.63
C ARG A 286 -38.36 30.75 -15.19
N CYS A 287 -38.17 31.99 -14.76
CA CYS A 287 -37.85 32.32 -13.37
C CYS A 287 -39.14 32.79 -12.69
N PRO A 288 -39.51 32.25 -11.51
CA PRO A 288 -40.64 32.76 -10.75
C PRO A 288 -40.35 34.22 -10.34
N GLN A 289 -41.28 35.13 -10.64
CA GLN A 289 -41.24 36.53 -10.21
C GLN A 289 -41.58 36.65 -8.72
#